data_AF-A0A2D8XAC5-F1
#
_entry.id   AF-A0A2D8XAC5-F1
#
_cell.length_a   1.000
_cell.length_b   1.000
_cell.length_c   1.000
_cell.angle_alpha   90.00
_cell.angle_beta   90.00
_cell.angle_gamma   90.00
#
_symmetry.space_group_name_H-M   'P 1'
#
loop_
_entity.id
_entity.type
_entity.pdbx_description
1 polymer ?
#
loop_
_entity_poly.entity_id
_entity_poly.type
_entity_poly.pdbx_seq_one_letter_code
_entity_poly.pdbx_strand_id
1 'polypeptide(L)'
;MAKVTNAFDTYTATSDREQLSDVIYNISPQQTPFMSSIGKNSIKNVVFDWQTESLPTPSGTGQLEGFELSRAASTATTRVSNVAMISSRDATVTGSQQASDPAGKKSEMAHQLAIMSKALKRDMETALCQNGGKTTGNATTARKTGGFESWMKSNVSKAAAGAPTGGGTAPTDGTQRALTEALLKAVLQSCFTNGGEPSMAICGPVNKQVISGFTGRSSARQMIDANTVEASVSIYASDFGELKIVPSNFSRERTLLLVDPDFAKV
;
A
#
# COMPACT_ATOMS: atom_id res chain seq x y z
N MET A 1 -9.84 53.16 27.64
CA MET A 1 -9.98 54.41 26.87
C MET A 1 -11.25 54.31 26.04
N ALA A 2 -12.13 55.31 26.09
CA ALA A 2 -13.39 55.30 25.35
C ALA A 2 -13.14 55.55 23.85
N LYS A 3 -13.93 54.90 22.97
CA LYS A 3 -13.91 55.14 21.52
C LYS A 3 -14.22 56.63 21.27
N VAL A 4 -13.47 57.27 20.38
CA VAL A 4 -13.72 58.66 19.97
C VAL A 4 -15.13 58.75 19.37
N THR A 5 -15.95 59.68 19.88
CA THR A 5 -17.33 59.90 19.43
C THR A 5 -17.36 60.17 17.92
N ASN A 6 -18.18 59.41 17.17
CA ASN A 6 -18.33 59.46 15.70
C ASN A 6 -17.14 58.93 14.88
N ALA A 7 -16.23 58.14 15.45
CA ALA A 7 -15.19 57.47 14.66
C ALA A 7 -15.78 56.41 13.71
N PHE A 8 -15.57 56.60 12.41
CA PHE A 8 -15.83 55.60 11.36
C PHE A 8 -14.85 54.44 11.55
N ASP A 9 -15.37 53.26 11.83
CA ASP A 9 -14.57 52.06 12.11
C ASP A 9 -14.77 51.00 11.03
N THR A 10 -13.83 50.07 10.95
CA THR A 10 -13.90 48.91 10.04
C THR A 10 -15.10 48.00 10.31
N TYR A 11 -15.81 48.18 11.44
CA TYR A 11 -17.05 47.45 11.75
C TYR A 11 -18.30 48.09 11.12
N THR A 12 -18.24 49.38 10.77
CA THR A 12 -19.33 50.13 10.12
C THR A 12 -19.03 50.46 8.66
N ALA A 13 -17.80 50.22 8.19
CA ALA A 13 -17.41 50.31 6.78
C ALA A 13 -17.93 49.11 5.98
N THR A 14 -18.89 49.33 5.08
CA THR A 14 -19.46 48.32 4.17
C THR A 14 -18.65 48.12 2.88
N SER A 15 -17.57 48.89 2.68
CA SER A 15 -16.79 48.92 1.44
C SER A 15 -15.39 48.31 1.59
N ASP A 16 -15.03 47.78 2.75
CA ASP A 16 -13.71 47.21 2.99
C ASP A 16 -13.56 45.91 2.19
N ARG A 17 -12.48 45.79 1.42
CA ARG A 17 -12.20 44.58 0.63
C ARG A 17 -11.78 43.43 1.53
N GLU A 18 -12.42 42.28 1.36
CA GLU A 18 -12.02 41.04 2.01
C GLU A 18 -10.65 40.57 1.47
N GLN A 19 -9.74 40.18 2.36
CA GLN A 19 -8.52 39.45 1.98
C GLN A 19 -8.82 37.96 1.88
N LEU A 20 -8.68 37.40 0.68
CA LEU A 20 -8.61 35.95 0.50
C LEU A 20 -7.14 35.50 0.54
N SER A 21 -6.88 34.40 1.24
CA SER A 21 -5.61 33.70 1.17
C SER A 21 -5.47 32.99 -0.17
N ASP A 22 -4.39 33.26 -0.88
CA ASP A 22 -4.06 32.63 -2.17
C ASP A 22 -3.58 31.18 -2.05
N VAL A 23 -3.45 30.65 -0.83
CA VAL A 23 -3.00 29.27 -0.59
C VAL A 23 -4.17 28.37 -0.25
N ILE A 24 -4.33 27.30 -1.05
CA ILE A 24 -5.36 26.27 -0.86
C ILE A 24 -4.72 25.04 -0.24
N TYR A 25 -5.07 24.76 1.01
CA TYR A 25 -4.58 23.61 1.75
C TYR A 25 -5.47 22.40 1.51
N ASN A 26 -4.86 21.27 1.14
CA ASN A 26 -5.55 20.00 1.05
C ASN A 26 -5.20 19.14 2.28
N ILE A 27 -6.19 18.86 3.11
CA ILE A 27 -6.07 18.08 4.36
C ILE A 27 -6.20 16.56 4.15
N SER A 28 -6.58 16.12 2.95
CA SER A 28 -6.78 14.68 2.69
C SER A 28 -5.45 13.93 2.61
N PRO A 29 -5.39 12.67 3.07
CA PRO A 29 -4.20 11.84 2.91
C PRO A 29 -3.94 11.56 1.43
N GLN A 30 -2.73 11.92 0.97
CA GLN A 30 -2.29 11.84 -0.44
C GLN A 30 -1.19 10.79 -0.67
N GLN A 31 -0.66 10.20 0.39
CA GLN A 31 0.46 9.27 0.29
C GLN A 31 -0.01 7.90 -0.21
N THR A 32 0.62 7.39 -1.26
CA THR A 32 0.38 6.06 -1.86
C THR A 32 1.65 5.22 -1.77
N PRO A 33 2.02 4.78 -0.55
CA PRO A 33 3.31 4.14 -0.30
C PRO A 33 3.49 2.81 -1.03
N PHE A 34 2.45 1.98 -1.17
CA PHE A 34 2.55 0.69 -1.86
C PHE A 34 2.78 0.88 -3.35
N MET A 35 1.95 1.68 -4.00
CA MET A 35 2.07 1.95 -5.44
C MET A 35 3.39 2.65 -5.81
N SER A 36 3.95 3.43 -4.89
CA SER A 36 5.22 4.15 -5.12
C SER A 36 6.46 3.30 -4.88
N SER A 37 6.36 2.26 -4.04
CA SER A 37 7.49 1.39 -3.72
C SER A 37 7.67 0.26 -4.73
N ILE A 38 6.59 -0.22 -5.35
CA ILE A 38 6.63 -1.34 -6.31
C ILE A 38 7.05 -0.88 -7.72
N GLY A 39 7.56 -1.82 -8.53
CA GLY A 39 7.96 -1.53 -9.90
C GLY A 39 6.78 -1.18 -10.82
N LYS A 40 7.07 -0.63 -12.00
CA LYS A 40 6.05 -0.32 -13.03
C LYS A 40 6.27 -1.14 -14.28
N ASN A 41 5.19 -1.65 -14.88
CA ASN A 41 5.27 -2.34 -16.17
C ASN A 41 4.11 -1.95 -17.09
N SER A 42 4.42 -1.54 -18.32
CA SER A 42 3.40 -1.16 -19.30
C SER A 42 2.87 -2.41 -20.01
N ILE A 43 1.56 -2.65 -19.90
CA ILE A 43 0.86 -3.74 -20.57
C ILE A 43 -0.05 -3.18 -21.67
N LYS A 44 -0.09 -3.86 -22.82
CA LYS A 44 -0.94 -3.46 -23.97
C LYS A 44 -2.26 -4.24 -24.04
N ASN A 45 -2.41 -5.27 -23.23
CA ASN A 45 -3.59 -6.15 -23.23
C ASN A 45 -4.39 -6.01 -21.93
N VAL A 46 -5.67 -6.40 -21.97
CA VAL A 46 -6.57 -6.39 -20.80
C VAL A 46 -6.14 -7.39 -19.74
N VAL A 47 -5.63 -8.54 -20.17
CA VAL A 47 -5.13 -9.62 -19.31
C VAL A 47 -3.62 -9.71 -19.45
N PHE A 48 -2.93 -9.76 -18.31
CA PHE A 48 -1.50 -10.02 -18.23
C PHE A 48 -1.28 -11.41 -17.64
N ASP A 49 -0.55 -12.25 -18.39
CA ASP A 49 -0.26 -13.62 -18.02
C ASP A 49 1.24 -13.80 -17.80
N TRP A 50 1.58 -14.61 -16.81
CA TRP A 50 2.94 -15.07 -16.56
C TRP A 50 2.93 -16.56 -16.23
N GLN A 51 4.10 -17.19 -16.35
CA GLN A 51 4.29 -18.60 -16.03
C GLN A 51 5.07 -18.74 -14.72
N THR A 52 4.71 -19.72 -13.91
CA THR A 52 5.41 -20.06 -12.68
C THR A 52 5.84 -21.52 -12.71
N GLU A 53 7.02 -21.78 -12.14
CA GLU A 53 7.63 -23.09 -12.01
C GLU A 53 8.27 -23.22 -10.64
N SER A 54 8.33 -24.44 -10.11
CA SER A 54 9.01 -24.75 -8.85
C SER A 54 10.24 -25.61 -9.13
N LEU A 55 11.35 -25.30 -8.47
CA LEU A 55 12.52 -26.18 -8.51
C LEU A 55 12.23 -27.50 -7.76
N PRO A 56 12.82 -28.62 -8.20
CA PRO A 56 12.79 -29.86 -7.44
C PRO A 56 13.37 -29.68 -6.03
N THR A 57 12.88 -30.47 -5.07
CA THR A 57 13.38 -30.42 -3.69
C THR A 57 14.87 -30.79 -3.64
N PRO A 58 15.71 -30.04 -2.91
CA PRO A 58 17.13 -30.35 -2.79
C PRO A 58 17.32 -31.70 -2.07
N SER A 59 18.22 -32.54 -2.58
CA SER A 59 18.64 -33.78 -1.93
C SER A 59 20.13 -33.75 -1.63
N GLY A 60 20.49 -34.07 -0.38
CA GLY A 60 21.88 -34.26 0.04
C GLY A 60 22.38 -35.69 -0.06
N THR A 61 21.58 -36.61 -0.60
CA THR A 61 21.97 -38.03 -0.72
C THR A 61 22.89 -38.22 -1.91
N GLY A 62 24.11 -38.69 -1.66
CA GLY A 62 25.03 -39.12 -2.70
C GLY A 62 24.50 -40.32 -3.47
N GLN A 63 24.92 -40.47 -4.71
CA GLN A 63 24.63 -41.63 -5.53
C GLN A 63 25.80 -42.61 -5.45
N LEU A 64 25.51 -43.90 -5.59
CA LEU A 64 26.55 -44.94 -5.66
C LEU A 64 27.33 -44.82 -6.98
N GLU A 65 28.59 -45.26 -6.97
CA GLU A 65 29.38 -45.36 -8.19
C GLU A 65 28.73 -46.37 -9.15
N GLY A 66 28.50 -45.95 -10.41
CA GLY A 66 27.81 -46.75 -11.42
C GLY A 66 26.27 -46.67 -11.39
N PHE A 67 25.68 -45.72 -10.68
CA PHE A 67 24.22 -45.56 -10.66
C PHE A 67 23.65 -45.14 -12.04
N GLU A 68 22.43 -45.61 -12.33
CA GLU A 68 21.70 -45.20 -13.52
C GLU A 68 20.87 -43.94 -13.23
N LEU A 69 20.98 -42.93 -14.11
CA LEU A 69 20.15 -41.74 -14.08
C LEU A 69 18.79 -42.07 -14.71
N SER A 70 17.80 -42.42 -13.89
CA SER A 70 16.45 -42.67 -14.39
C SER A 70 15.80 -41.37 -14.91
N ARG A 71 14.99 -41.49 -15.98
CA ARG A 71 14.32 -40.33 -16.59
C ARG A 71 13.23 -39.80 -15.67
N ALA A 72 13.50 -38.70 -14.97
CA ALA A 72 12.46 -37.98 -14.25
C ALA A 72 11.48 -37.32 -15.23
N ALA A 73 10.18 -37.31 -14.88
CA ALA A 73 9.18 -36.57 -15.65
C ALA A 73 9.46 -35.07 -15.56
N SER A 74 9.40 -34.37 -16.70
CA SER A 74 9.50 -32.90 -16.72
C SER A 74 8.29 -32.28 -16.04
N THR A 75 8.50 -31.31 -15.16
CA THR A 75 7.44 -30.49 -14.58
C THR A 75 6.99 -29.44 -15.59
N ALA A 76 5.69 -29.39 -15.89
CA ALA A 76 5.13 -28.35 -16.75
C ALA A 76 4.95 -27.04 -15.98
N THR A 77 5.15 -25.91 -16.65
CA THR A 77 4.89 -24.59 -16.07
C THR A 77 3.39 -24.34 -15.94
N THR A 78 3.02 -23.60 -14.90
CA THR A 78 1.61 -23.21 -14.67
C THR A 78 1.39 -21.75 -15.05
N ARG A 79 0.32 -21.48 -15.79
CA ARG A 79 -0.03 -20.11 -16.23
C ARG A 79 -0.90 -19.43 -15.17
N VAL A 80 -0.53 -18.20 -14.81
CA VAL A 80 -1.26 -17.34 -13.88
C VAL A 80 -1.58 -16.02 -14.60
N SER A 81 -2.73 -15.42 -14.28
CA SER A 81 -3.26 -14.26 -15.00
C SER A 81 -3.84 -13.20 -14.06
N ASN A 82 -3.64 -11.92 -14.38
CA ASN A 82 -4.31 -10.79 -13.74
C ASN A 82 -4.94 -9.85 -14.79
N VAL A 83 -5.87 -9.00 -14.36
CA VAL A 83 -6.67 -8.14 -15.24
C VAL A 83 -6.41 -6.67 -14.94
N ALA A 84 -6.25 -5.87 -15.98
CA ALA A 84 -6.15 -4.42 -15.89
C ALA A 84 -7.52 -3.78 -15.61
N MET A 85 -7.67 -3.15 -14.45
CA MET A 85 -8.86 -2.38 -14.06
C MET A 85 -8.86 -0.99 -14.72
N ILE A 86 -10.03 -0.51 -15.12
CA ILE A 86 -10.21 0.88 -15.52
C ILE A 86 -10.53 1.70 -14.27
N SER A 87 -9.76 2.75 -14.02
CA SER A 87 -10.02 3.74 -12.98
C SER A 87 -10.22 5.11 -13.62
N SER A 88 -11.27 5.84 -13.24
CA SER A 88 -11.56 7.18 -13.76
C SER A 88 -12.06 8.10 -12.64
N ARG A 89 -11.74 9.39 -12.78
CA ARG A 89 -12.27 10.49 -11.97
C ARG A 89 -12.45 11.70 -12.88
N ASP A 90 -13.64 12.30 -12.84
CA ASP A 90 -13.97 13.40 -13.72
C ASP A 90 -13.76 14.75 -13.02
N ALA A 91 -13.22 15.71 -13.77
CA ALA A 91 -13.15 17.12 -13.40
C ALA A 91 -13.88 17.93 -14.45
N THR A 92 -14.86 18.74 -14.05
CA THR A 92 -15.63 19.57 -14.96
C THR A 92 -15.67 21.01 -14.44
N VAL A 93 -15.35 21.96 -15.32
CA VAL A 93 -15.36 23.40 -15.03
C VAL A 93 -16.08 24.10 -16.18
N THR A 94 -16.92 25.09 -15.87
CA THR A 94 -17.64 25.87 -16.88
C THR A 94 -16.70 26.88 -17.56
N GLY A 95 -16.97 27.22 -18.82
CA GLY A 95 -16.14 28.18 -19.57
C GLY A 95 -16.03 29.55 -18.90
N SER A 96 -17.12 30.06 -18.33
CA SER A 96 -17.12 31.33 -17.59
C SER A 96 -16.27 31.28 -16.33
N GLN A 97 -16.25 30.14 -15.62
CA GLN A 97 -15.41 29.96 -14.43
C GLN A 97 -13.93 29.82 -14.80
N GLN A 98 -13.61 29.23 -15.95
CA GLN A 98 -12.25 29.12 -16.46
C GLN A 98 -11.69 30.47 -16.94
N ALA A 99 -12.54 31.37 -17.44
CA ALA A 99 -12.16 32.72 -17.88
C ALA A 99 -12.10 33.75 -16.74
N SER A 100 -12.64 33.42 -15.56
CA SER A 100 -12.52 34.25 -14.36
C SER A 100 -11.09 34.22 -13.81
N ASP A 101 -10.71 35.22 -13.03
CA ASP A 101 -9.44 35.28 -12.30
C ASP A 101 -9.67 34.89 -10.81
N PRO A 102 -9.67 33.57 -10.49
CA PRO A 102 -9.90 33.13 -9.12
C PRO A 102 -8.66 33.41 -8.25
N ALA A 103 -8.89 34.03 -7.09
CA ALA A 103 -7.86 34.17 -6.06
C ALA A 103 -7.25 32.79 -5.71
N GLY A 104 -5.92 32.74 -5.59
CA GLY A 104 -5.17 31.54 -5.24
C GLY A 104 -5.03 30.44 -6.30
N LYS A 105 -5.52 30.62 -7.53
CA LYS A 105 -5.34 29.63 -8.61
C LYS A 105 -5.18 30.30 -9.98
N LYS A 106 -4.19 29.84 -10.75
CA LYS A 106 -4.01 30.31 -12.14
C LYS A 106 -5.03 29.70 -13.13
N SER A 107 -5.64 28.55 -12.79
CA SER A 107 -6.67 27.91 -13.58
C SER A 107 -7.48 26.95 -12.72
N GLU A 108 -8.81 27.12 -12.70
CA GLU A 108 -9.70 26.23 -11.95
C GLU A 108 -9.66 24.79 -12.51
N MET A 109 -9.55 24.63 -13.83
CA MET A 109 -9.46 23.32 -14.46
C MET A 109 -8.18 22.57 -14.07
N ALA A 110 -7.03 23.25 -14.08
CA ALA A 110 -5.77 22.63 -13.68
C ALA A 110 -5.79 22.20 -12.21
N HIS A 111 -6.40 23.01 -11.34
CA HIS A 111 -6.56 22.68 -9.93
C HIS A 111 -7.48 21.47 -9.71
N GLN A 112 -8.66 21.44 -10.35
CA GLN A 112 -9.57 20.30 -10.27
C GLN A 112 -8.92 19.03 -10.82
N LEU A 113 -8.19 19.13 -11.95
CA LEU A 113 -7.46 18.01 -12.52
C LEU A 113 -6.37 17.49 -11.57
N ALA A 114 -5.65 18.38 -10.88
CA ALA A 114 -4.64 17.98 -9.90
C ALA A 114 -5.28 17.26 -8.70
N ILE A 115 -6.42 17.72 -8.21
CA ILE A 115 -7.19 17.05 -7.15
C ILE A 115 -7.65 15.67 -7.62
N MET A 116 -8.26 15.58 -8.80
CA MET A 116 -8.78 14.31 -9.32
C MET A 116 -7.65 13.32 -9.62
N SER A 117 -6.49 13.79 -10.08
CA SER A 117 -5.32 12.94 -10.28
C SER A 117 -4.80 12.36 -8.96
N LYS A 118 -4.81 13.15 -7.88
CA LYS A 118 -4.46 12.66 -6.54
C LYS A 118 -5.50 11.68 -6.00
N ALA A 119 -6.78 11.94 -6.23
CA ALA A 119 -7.86 11.03 -5.87
C ALA A 119 -7.76 9.69 -6.64
N LEU A 120 -7.41 9.73 -7.92
CA LEU A 120 -7.24 8.54 -8.75
C LEU A 120 -6.09 7.65 -8.23
N LYS A 121 -4.94 8.25 -7.89
CA LYS A 121 -3.83 7.51 -7.27
C LYS A 121 -4.25 6.84 -5.96
N ARG A 122 -5.05 7.52 -5.15
CA ARG A 122 -5.61 6.97 -3.91
C ARG A 122 -6.55 5.80 -4.16
N ASP A 123 -7.39 5.88 -5.19
CA ASP A 123 -8.29 4.78 -5.56
C ASP A 123 -7.49 3.55 -6.00
N MET A 124 -6.40 3.75 -6.76
CA MET A 124 -5.50 2.66 -7.16
C MET A 124 -4.79 2.03 -5.95
N GLU A 125 -4.24 2.83 -5.04
CA GLU A 125 -3.64 2.34 -3.79
C GLU A 125 -4.64 1.53 -2.97
N THR A 126 -5.88 2.00 -2.86
CA THR A 126 -6.95 1.30 -2.15
C THR A 126 -7.31 -0.01 -2.85
N ALA A 127 -7.42 -0.03 -4.17
CA ALA A 127 -7.69 -1.27 -4.91
C ALA A 127 -6.60 -2.33 -4.69
N LEU A 128 -5.34 -1.90 -4.57
CA LEU A 128 -4.19 -2.79 -4.38
C LEU A 128 -4.03 -3.29 -2.94
N CYS A 129 -4.31 -2.44 -1.94
CA CYS A 129 -4.09 -2.77 -0.53
C CYS A 129 -5.28 -3.46 0.16
N GLN A 130 -6.36 -3.73 -0.57
CA GLN A 130 -7.56 -4.40 -0.06
C GLN A 130 -7.57 -5.89 -0.44
N ASN A 131 -8.53 -6.65 0.09
CA ASN A 131 -8.66 -8.10 -0.14
C ASN A 131 -9.42 -8.47 -1.42
N GLY A 132 -9.57 -7.53 -2.36
CA GLY A 132 -10.35 -7.74 -3.58
C GLY A 132 -9.74 -8.83 -4.46
N GLY A 133 -10.56 -9.79 -4.91
CA GLY A 133 -10.17 -10.77 -5.91
C GLY A 133 -10.27 -10.22 -7.34
N LYS A 134 -9.49 -10.79 -8.25
CA LYS A 134 -9.56 -10.45 -9.68
C LYS A 134 -10.93 -10.82 -10.24
N THR A 135 -11.49 -9.94 -11.06
CA THR A 135 -12.76 -10.16 -11.76
C THR A 135 -12.55 -9.76 -13.22
N THR A 136 -12.75 -10.68 -14.16
CA THR A 136 -12.57 -10.41 -15.60
C THR A 136 -13.61 -9.43 -16.15
N GLY A 137 -14.74 -9.28 -15.45
CA GLY A 137 -15.85 -8.42 -15.86
C GLY A 137 -16.61 -8.98 -17.06
N ASN A 138 -17.75 -8.38 -17.35
CA ASN A 138 -18.57 -8.65 -18.54
C ASN A 138 -19.36 -7.38 -18.90
N ALA A 139 -20.32 -7.47 -19.83
CA ALA A 139 -21.11 -6.33 -20.27
C ALA A 139 -21.88 -5.61 -19.13
N THR A 140 -22.11 -6.27 -18.00
CA THR A 140 -22.86 -5.72 -16.85
C THR A 140 -22.03 -5.63 -15.57
N THR A 141 -20.80 -6.17 -15.55
CA THR A 141 -19.93 -6.21 -14.38
C THR A 141 -18.56 -5.63 -14.70
N ALA A 142 -18.13 -4.67 -13.90
CA ALA A 142 -16.82 -4.05 -14.07
C ALA A 142 -15.70 -5.06 -13.74
N ARG A 143 -14.64 -5.03 -14.55
CA ARG A 143 -13.40 -5.75 -14.26
C ARG A 143 -12.67 -5.15 -13.08
N LYS A 144 -12.05 -5.98 -12.25
CA LYS A 144 -11.30 -5.59 -11.05
C LYS A 144 -9.96 -6.31 -11.01
N THR A 145 -8.90 -5.57 -10.73
CA THR A 145 -7.57 -6.12 -10.48
C THR A 145 -7.56 -6.78 -9.10
N GLY A 146 -6.92 -7.95 -8.97
CA GLY A 146 -6.76 -8.58 -7.66
C GLY A 146 -5.78 -7.79 -6.79
N GLY A 147 -6.20 -7.44 -5.57
CA GLY A 147 -5.35 -6.78 -4.57
C GLY A 147 -4.23 -7.70 -4.08
N PHE A 148 -3.21 -7.16 -3.43
CA PHE A 148 -2.02 -7.90 -3.03
C PHE A 148 -2.34 -9.12 -2.16
N GLU A 149 -3.30 -8.99 -1.24
CA GLU A 149 -3.75 -10.10 -0.37
C GLU A 149 -4.33 -11.31 -1.16
N SER A 150 -4.87 -11.08 -2.36
CA SER A 150 -5.43 -12.15 -3.20
C SER A 150 -4.36 -13.02 -3.88
N TRP A 151 -3.12 -12.54 -3.91
CA TRP A 151 -1.98 -13.25 -4.49
C TRP A 151 -1.19 -14.04 -3.46
N MET A 152 -1.37 -13.75 -2.17
CA MET A 152 -0.68 -14.46 -1.08
C MET A 152 -1.22 -15.89 -0.94
N LYS A 153 -0.33 -16.88 -1.11
CA LYS A 153 -0.63 -18.31 -0.97
C LYS A 153 0.11 -18.94 0.22
N SER A 154 1.42 -18.73 0.29
CA SER A 154 2.30 -19.18 1.38
C SER A 154 2.70 -18.00 2.29
N ASN A 155 3.35 -18.30 3.41
CA ASN A 155 3.88 -17.31 4.36
C ASN A 155 2.80 -16.40 4.96
N VAL A 156 1.64 -16.98 5.30
CA VAL A 156 0.53 -16.23 5.90
C VAL A 156 0.22 -16.78 7.28
N SER A 157 0.21 -15.90 8.29
CA SER A 157 -0.23 -16.24 9.65
C SER A 157 -1.63 -15.68 9.91
N LYS A 158 -2.67 -16.45 9.52
CA LYS A 158 -4.07 -16.16 9.86
C LYS A 158 -4.52 -16.91 11.11
N ALA A 159 -5.48 -16.34 11.83
CA ALA A 159 -6.18 -17.05 12.90
C ALA A 159 -7.21 -18.04 12.34
N ALA A 160 -7.87 -18.81 13.21
CA ALA A 160 -8.88 -19.79 12.81
C ALA A 160 -9.94 -19.21 11.85
N ALA A 161 -10.39 -20.05 10.91
CA ALA A 161 -11.30 -19.73 9.80
C ALA A 161 -10.76 -18.76 8.72
N GLY A 162 -9.53 -18.24 8.86
CA GLY A 162 -8.89 -17.45 7.80
C GLY A 162 -8.09 -18.33 6.85
N ALA A 163 -8.36 -18.24 5.55
CA ALA A 163 -7.64 -18.99 4.52
C ALA A 163 -7.02 -18.07 3.48
N PRO A 164 -5.70 -18.20 3.17
CA PRO A 164 -5.15 -17.64 1.96
C PRO A 164 -5.65 -18.45 0.75
N THR A 165 -5.92 -17.77 -0.34
CA THR A 165 -6.45 -18.36 -1.57
C THR A 165 -5.38 -18.45 -2.64
N GLY A 166 -4.60 -17.38 -2.82
CA GLY A 166 -3.65 -17.25 -3.92
C GLY A 166 -4.34 -17.19 -5.29
N GLY A 167 -3.54 -16.97 -6.34
CA GLY A 167 -4.02 -17.00 -7.74
C GLY A 167 -4.99 -15.87 -8.14
N GLY A 168 -5.18 -14.89 -7.26
CA GLY A 168 -6.04 -13.73 -7.48
C GLY A 168 -7.46 -13.88 -6.95
N THR A 169 -7.77 -14.90 -6.14
CA THR A 169 -9.07 -15.01 -5.46
C THR A 169 -9.04 -14.25 -4.14
N ALA A 170 -10.14 -13.60 -3.75
CA ALA A 170 -10.22 -12.88 -2.47
C ALA A 170 -10.01 -13.84 -1.28
N PRO A 171 -9.08 -13.55 -0.35
CA PRO A 171 -8.83 -14.42 0.78
C PRO A 171 -9.95 -14.29 1.83
N THR A 172 -10.24 -15.38 2.55
CA THR A 172 -11.25 -15.39 3.61
C THR A 172 -10.67 -14.79 4.89
N ASP A 173 -11.43 -13.89 5.51
CA ASP A 173 -11.05 -13.31 6.80
C ASP A 173 -11.43 -14.26 7.93
N GLY A 174 -10.47 -14.53 8.81
CA GLY A 174 -10.69 -15.29 10.04
C GLY A 174 -11.06 -14.40 11.22
N THR A 175 -11.03 -15.01 12.40
CA THR A 175 -11.20 -14.29 13.68
C THR A 175 -10.12 -13.22 13.83
N GLN A 176 -10.48 -12.03 14.34
CA GLN A 176 -9.50 -10.98 14.57
C GLN A 176 -8.53 -11.41 15.66
N ARG A 177 -7.23 -11.23 15.42
CA ARG A 177 -6.17 -11.51 16.39
C ARG A 177 -5.26 -10.28 16.48
N ALA A 178 -4.88 -9.91 17.70
CA ALA A 178 -3.92 -8.84 17.91
C ALA A 178 -2.56 -9.19 17.29
N LEU A 179 -1.92 -8.19 16.68
CA LEU A 179 -0.56 -8.34 16.17
C LEU A 179 0.41 -8.47 17.36
N THR A 180 1.32 -9.45 17.30
CA THR A 180 2.39 -9.63 18.27
C THR A 180 3.71 -9.83 17.56
N GLU A 181 4.82 -9.51 18.22
CA GLU A 181 6.16 -9.66 17.64
C GLU A 181 6.46 -11.13 17.27
N ALA A 182 5.97 -12.09 18.07
CA ALA A 182 6.10 -13.52 17.77
C ALA A 182 5.45 -13.91 16.44
N LEU A 183 4.29 -13.33 16.11
CA LEU A 183 3.63 -13.57 14.83
C LEU A 183 4.41 -12.99 13.66
N LEU A 184 4.99 -11.79 13.83
CA LEU A 184 5.85 -11.18 12.80
C LEU A 184 7.10 -12.03 12.55
N LYS A 185 7.82 -12.43 13.61
CA LYS A 185 9.02 -13.28 13.50
C LYS A 185 8.71 -14.63 12.86
N ALA A 186 7.60 -15.27 13.23
CA ALA A 186 7.18 -16.53 12.63
C ALA A 186 6.93 -16.40 11.11
N VAL A 187 6.31 -15.30 10.67
CA VAL A 187 6.12 -15.05 9.24
C VAL A 187 7.45 -14.77 8.54
N LEU A 188 8.34 -13.96 9.11
CA LEU A 188 9.68 -13.70 8.54
C LEU A 188 10.50 -14.99 8.41
N GLN A 189 10.46 -15.87 9.41
CA GLN A 189 11.08 -17.20 9.34
C GLN A 189 10.47 -18.05 8.22
N SER A 190 9.14 -18.01 8.04
CA SER A 190 8.48 -18.73 6.95
C SER A 190 8.87 -18.18 5.58
N CYS A 191 9.03 -16.86 5.45
CA CYS A 191 9.54 -16.23 4.23
C CYS A 191 10.95 -16.71 3.91
N PHE A 192 11.86 -16.64 4.88
CA PHE A 192 13.24 -17.07 4.72
C PHE A 192 13.36 -18.55 4.36
N THR A 193 12.59 -19.43 5.02
CA THR A 193 12.58 -20.87 4.74
C THR A 193 12.09 -21.17 3.32
N ASN A 194 11.20 -20.34 2.79
CA ASN A 194 10.72 -20.42 1.41
C ASN A 194 11.57 -19.59 0.41
N GLY A 195 12.71 -19.06 0.85
CA GLY A 195 13.66 -18.31 0.01
C GLY A 195 13.26 -16.86 -0.31
N GLY A 196 12.32 -16.27 0.44
CA GLY A 196 11.89 -14.88 0.26
C GLY A 196 12.45 -13.96 1.33
N GLU A 197 12.87 -12.76 0.93
CA GLU A 197 13.47 -11.72 1.79
C GLU A 197 12.66 -10.42 1.71
N PRO A 198 11.55 -10.29 2.46
CA PRO A 198 10.72 -9.08 2.40
C PRO A 198 11.45 -7.89 3.03
N SER A 199 11.61 -6.81 2.26
CA SER A 199 12.32 -5.59 2.70
C SER A 199 11.38 -4.46 3.16
N MET A 200 10.08 -4.55 2.86
CA MET A 200 9.09 -3.52 3.22
C MET A 200 7.85 -4.11 3.91
N ALA A 201 7.39 -3.45 4.97
CA ALA A 201 6.14 -3.76 5.65
C ALA A 201 5.16 -2.60 5.53
N ILE A 202 3.98 -2.86 4.98
CA ILE A 202 2.90 -1.88 4.87
C ILE A 202 1.81 -2.21 5.88
N CYS A 203 1.44 -1.20 6.68
CA CYS A 203 0.53 -1.36 7.79
C CYS A 203 -0.42 -0.18 7.94
N GLY A 204 -1.60 -0.45 8.49
CA GLY A 204 -2.53 0.58 8.93
C GLY A 204 -2.03 1.28 10.20
N PRO A 205 -2.64 2.41 10.58
CA PRO A 205 -2.22 3.20 11.73
C PRO A 205 -2.22 2.41 13.05
N VAL A 206 -3.23 1.56 13.27
CA VAL A 206 -3.35 0.71 14.47
C VAL A 206 -2.18 -0.26 14.57
N ASN A 207 -1.88 -0.98 13.48
CA ASN A 207 -0.78 -1.94 13.45
C ASN A 207 0.58 -1.26 13.63
N LYS A 208 0.74 -0.03 13.12
CA LYS A 208 1.96 0.76 13.33
C LYS A 208 2.19 1.13 14.79
N GLN A 209 1.13 1.49 15.52
CA GLN A 209 1.21 1.77 16.96
C GLN A 209 1.62 0.52 17.74
N VAL A 210 1.04 -0.64 17.39
CA VAL A 210 1.41 -1.92 18.03
C VAL A 210 2.88 -2.29 17.77
N ILE A 211 3.36 -2.16 16.53
CA ILE A 211 4.77 -2.44 16.20
C ILE A 211 5.72 -1.48 16.92
N SER A 212 5.31 -0.24 17.12
CA SER A 212 6.10 0.74 17.88
C SER A 212 6.23 0.37 19.36
N GLY A 213 5.33 -0.47 19.87
CA GLY A 213 5.36 -1.02 21.23
C GLY A 213 6.14 -2.34 21.38
N PHE A 214 6.77 -2.86 20.32
CA PHE A 214 7.55 -4.10 20.42
C PHE A 214 8.76 -3.95 21.35
N THR A 215 9.00 -4.99 22.15
CA THR A 215 9.99 -4.98 23.23
C THR A 215 11.37 -5.35 22.69
N GLY A 216 12.20 -4.34 22.41
CA GLY A 216 13.60 -4.52 21.98
C GLY A 216 14.52 -3.36 22.34
N ARG A 217 14.01 -2.33 23.03
CA ARG A 217 14.77 -1.10 23.36
C ARG A 217 15.78 -1.26 24.50
N SER A 218 16.02 -2.47 25.02
CA SER A 218 16.80 -2.66 26.26
C SER A 218 18.29 -2.31 26.15
N SER A 219 18.84 -2.16 24.94
CA SER A 219 20.29 -1.90 24.77
C SER A 219 20.66 -0.84 23.73
N ALA A 220 19.71 -0.26 23.01
CA ALA A 220 20.01 0.83 22.07
C ALA A 220 20.01 2.17 22.84
N ARG A 221 21.16 2.54 23.41
CA ARG A 221 21.41 3.91 23.86
C ARG A 221 21.50 4.83 22.64
N GLN A 222 20.35 5.15 22.04
CA GLN A 222 20.28 6.32 21.18
C GLN A 222 20.30 7.54 22.10
N MET A 223 21.26 8.44 21.88
CA MET A 223 21.28 9.74 22.54
C MET A 223 20.09 10.53 22.00
N ILE A 224 18.98 10.44 22.71
CA ILE A 224 17.81 11.27 22.51
C ILE A 224 18.18 12.63 23.12
N ASP A 225 18.21 13.67 22.27
CA ASP A 225 18.36 15.05 22.72
C ASP A 225 17.22 15.42 23.67
N ALA A 226 17.47 16.30 24.65
CA ALA A 226 16.64 16.49 25.84
C ALA A 226 15.17 16.91 25.58
N ASN A 227 14.81 17.23 24.32
CA ASN A 227 13.51 17.76 23.92
C ASN A 227 12.73 16.91 22.90
N THR A 228 13.18 15.70 22.53
CA THR A 228 12.46 14.85 21.55
C THR A 228 12.08 13.49 22.14
N VAL A 229 10.83 13.06 21.97
CA VAL A 229 10.39 11.71 22.36
C VAL A 229 10.21 10.88 21.09
N GLU A 230 11.19 10.05 20.75
CA GLU A 230 11.10 9.15 19.62
C GLU A 230 10.50 7.80 20.06
N ALA A 231 9.21 7.62 19.76
CA ALA A 231 8.43 6.44 20.13
C ALA A 231 8.12 5.51 18.94
N SER A 232 8.43 5.90 17.70
CA SER A 232 8.04 5.16 16.50
C SER A 232 9.18 4.33 15.91
N VAL A 233 8.92 3.07 15.54
CA VAL A 233 9.89 2.21 14.86
C VAL A 233 9.75 2.35 13.35
N SER A 234 10.73 2.93 12.65
CA SER A 234 10.74 3.08 11.19
C SER A 234 11.39 1.89 10.47
N ILE A 235 12.40 1.28 11.09
CA ILE A 235 13.13 0.10 10.60
C ILE A 235 13.11 -0.95 11.70
N TYR A 236 12.75 -2.17 11.34
CA TYR A 236 12.81 -3.33 12.22
C TYR A 236 13.93 -4.25 11.76
N ALA A 237 15.02 -4.32 12.53
CA ALA A 237 16.10 -5.27 12.30
C ALA A 237 15.68 -6.64 12.85
N SER A 238 15.60 -7.64 11.97
CA SER A 238 15.27 -9.01 12.31
C SER A 238 16.46 -9.94 12.05
N ASP A 239 16.38 -11.18 12.54
CA ASP A 239 17.39 -12.21 12.30
C ASP A 239 17.56 -12.55 10.80
N PHE A 240 16.61 -12.12 9.96
CA PHE A 240 16.56 -12.38 8.51
C PHE A 240 16.74 -11.09 7.67
N GLY A 241 17.18 -9.99 8.28
CA GLY A 241 17.41 -8.71 7.60
C GLY A 241 16.57 -7.55 8.13
N GLU A 242 16.70 -6.39 7.48
CA GLU A 242 16.02 -5.15 7.85
C GLU A 242 14.69 -4.98 7.12
N LEU A 243 13.65 -4.63 7.89
CA LEU A 243 12.30 -4.42 7.39
C LEU A 243 11.87 -2.96 7.58
N LYS A 244 11.64 -2.24 6.49
CA LYS A 244 11.16 -0.86 6.53
C LYS A 244 9.65 -0.83 6.74
N ILE A 245 9.19 -0.23 7.84
CA ILE A 245 7.75 -0.19 8.18
C ILE A 245 7.14 1.13 7.74
N VAL A 246 6.32 1.08 6.69
CA VAL A 246 5.66 2.24 6.10
C VAL A 246 4.16 2.23 6.44
N PRO A 247 3.64 3.26 7.13
CA PRO A 247 2.20 3.38 7.38
C PRO A 247 1.46 3.76 6.09
N SER A 248 0.32 3.12 5.82
CA SER A 248 -0.59 3.45 4.73
C SER A 248 -2.01 3.58 5.25
N ASN A 249 -2.65 4.73 5.01
CA ASN A 249 -4.04 4.98 5.40
C ASN A 249 -5.05 4.14 4.59
N PHE A 250 -4.61 3.53 3.49
CA PHE A 250 -5.45 2.75 2.57
C PHE A 250 -5.26 1.24 2.76
N SER A 251 -4.29 0.84 3.59
CA SER A 251 -4.11 -0.56 3.98
C SER A 251 -5.15 -0.97 5.01
N ARG A 252 -5.56 -2.24 4.97
CA ARG A 252 -6.54 -2.78 5.91
C ARG A 252 -5.93 -2.83 7.31
N GLU A 253 -6.67 -2.36 8.31
CA GLU A 253 -6.21 -2.41 9.71
C GLU A 253 -6.04 -3.84 10.24
N ARG A 254 -6.66 -4.83 9.59
CA ARG A 254 -6.60 -6.24 9.99
C ARG A 254 -5.38 -6.98 9.46
N THR A 255 -4.63 -6.38 8.53
CA THR A 255 -3.52 -7.06 7.86
C THR A 255 -2.24 -6.25 7.93
N LEU A 256 -1.12 -6.97 7.89
CA LEU A 256 0.23 -6.44 7.76
C LEU A 256 0.82 -7.08 6.52
N LEU A 257 1.13 -6.27 5.51
CA LEU A 257 1.66 -6.76 4.24
C LEU A 257 3.17 -6.69 4.27
N LEU A 258 3.82 -7.85 4.18
CA LEU A 258 5.26 -7.95 3.94
C LEU A 258 5.48 -8.05 2.43
N VAL A 259 6.23 -7.11 1.89
CA VAL A 259 6.39 -6.89 0.46
C VAL A 259 7.88 -6.87 0.15
N ASP A 260 8.24 -7.62 -0.89
CA ASP A 260 9.48 -7.42 -1.60
C ASP A 260 9.18 -6.57 -2.85
N PRO A 261 9.63 -5.30 -2.91
CA PRO A 261 9.34 -4.39 -4.00
C PRO A 261 9.78 -4.87 -5.39
N ASP A 262 10.80 -5.72 -5.47
CA ASP A 262 11.36 -6.17 -6.75
C ASP A 262 10.44 -7.18 -7.47
N PHE A 263 9.64 -7.92 -6.70
CA PHE A 263 8.71 -8.95 -7.21
C PHE A 263 7.28 -8.47 -7.39
N ALA A 264 6.95 -7.24 -6.99
CA ALA A 264 5.65 -6.62 -7.21
C ALA A 264 5.73 -5.52 -8.27
N LYS A 265 4.83 -5.53 -9.26
CA LYS A 265 4.75 -4.50 -10.30
C LYS A 265 3.31 -4.15 -10.66
N VAL A 266 3.09 -2.89 -11.02
CA VAL A 266 1.79 -2.34 -11.45
C VAL A 266 1.85 -1.69 -12.83
#